data_AF-B4M4E5-F1
#
_entry.id   AF-B4M4E5-F1
#
_cell.length_a   1.000
_cell.length_b   1.000
_cell.length_c   1.000
_cell.angle_alpha   90.00
_cell.angle_beta   90.00
_cell.angle_gamma   90.00
#
_symmetry.space_group_name_H-M   'P 1'
#
loop_
_entity.id
_entity.type
_entity.pdbx_description
1 polymer ?
#
loop_
_entity_poly.entity_id
_entity_poly.type
_entity_poly.pdbx_seq_one_letter_code
_entity_poly.pdbx_strand_id
1 'polypeptide(L)'
;MPCFNREKSLSCVSRRDKQNDRDAMAPRPVHPRALSYHGFLGEGFVRQHLVVDERWTPNSLTEQFSGMSALLDRHAIFKRLENRANRQRFFTDKKRLKLQCRLGRTKLLNTVTGDNTHNIRNLLIKHRDMQRLYQRMPIHLVVDNINQRTFVLRKERDRLECRLSQLKCRYRKMLIDRAFLENRIKYQNEFVLEEEVKSQGFIKRIENSNIRLKAIKVINSAYQKMVQVLLQDEIFYEPIIRSLADDMEDQANFIKHILYLGMPAIAKFRELNVQYRQLEIKSRKNLLEKQQMLASLVDHKPAGSVVPMRAKPERELSATADPKRYLRETHSMLLLKNVLKVVEEIIKEVKFGTLCSQAREIYPRLKSQMENNENIRRIAEREVMTRYALEDRMKLASVLQGVLVNNLSEEEINRLEYIKDLRKSVKDEENIELEIMEYLKNRGNAFIMFRLSLWNLIEILRHVDRNPKKFQMTYPNSYLKLPLLKFDMLTMYAAPPELYEEDLEKVMHVLKRKVYKMMKLFKADMESSRQNCKEKYHSAYLATVNTNEFMGDDEDQTAIADDDIIHDQKIMANIPNRKQIKMLSSRVVEKAVRREEQ
;
A
#
# COMPACT_ATOMS: atom_id res chain seq x y z
N MET A 1 -18.00 76.31 -50.75
CA MET A 1 -17.27 76.74 -49.54
C MET A 1 -18.30 76.90 -48.43
N PRO A 2 -17.99 76.51 -47.18
CA PRO A 2 -17.17 77.36 -46.30
C PRO A 2 -15.94 76.62 -45.71
N CYS A 3 -15.33 77.22 -44.69
CA CYS A 3 -14.01 76.87 -44.14
C CYS A 3 -14.02 75.68 -43.18
N PHE A 4 -12.88 75.00 -43.05
CA PHE A 4 -12.47 74.33 -41.81
C PHE A 4 -10.98 74.56 -41.54
N ASN A 5 -10.61 74.56 -40.25
CA ASN A 5 -9.33 75.09 -39.77
C ASN A 5 -8.16 74.15 -40.10
N ARG A 6 -6.99 74.74 -40.40
CA ARG A 6 -5.71 74.03 -40.31
C ARG A 6 -5.37 73.82 -38.84
N GLU A 7 -5.75 72.68 -38.28
CA GLU A 7 -5.17 72.20 -37.03
C GLU A 7 -3.66 72.09 -37.21
N LYS A 8 -2.91 72.87 -36.42
CA LYS A 8 -1.46 72.66 -36.26
C LYS A 8 -1.31 71.36 -35.48
N SER A 9 -1.08 70.26 -36.18
CA SER A 9 -0.84 68.97 -35.55
C SER A 9 0.33 69.10 -34.58
N LEU A 10 0.03 69.12 -33.28
CA LEU A 10 1.01 69.00 -32.20
C LEU A 10 1.52 67.56 -32.15
N SER A 11 2.21 67.15 -33.22
CA SER A 11 3.11 66.01 -33.20
C SER A 11 4.29 66.39 -32.30
N CYS A 12 4.07 66.27 -31.00
CA CYS A 12 5.13 66.25 -30.01
C CYS A 12 6.24 65.35 -30.56
N VAL A 13 7.41 65.92 -30.80
CA VAL A 13 8.57 65.12 -31.19
C VAL A 13 8.99 64.36 -29.95
N SER A 14 8.36 63.19 -29.77
CA SER A 14 8.85 62.12 -28.91
C SER A 14 10.36 62.08 -29.13
N ARG A 15 11.11 62.39 -28.06
CA ARG A 15 12.57 62.25 -28.05
C ARG A 15 12.82 60.81 -28.49
N ARG A 16 13.48 60.61 -29.63
CA ARG A 16 13.70 59.27 -30.16
C ARG A 16 14.44 58.44 -29.12
N ASP A 17 13.72 57.54 -28.46
CA ASP A 17 14.31 56.58 -27.54
C ASP A 17 15.31 55.73 -28.31
N LYS A 18 16.60 55.91 -28.02
CA LYS A 18 17.72 55.25 -28.70
C LYS A 18 17.77 53.73 -28.44
N GLN A 19 16.75 53.18 -27.79
CA GLN A 19 16.55 51.74 -27.55
C GLN A 19 15.83 51.03 -28.69
N ASN A 20 15.05 51.73 -29.54
CA ASN A 20 14.20 51.09 -30.56
C ASN A 20 14.92 50.67 -31.85
N ASP A 21 16.20 51.02 -32.04
CA ASP A 21 17.07 50.49 -33.11
C ASP A 21 17.77 49.17 -32.69
N ARG A 22 17.27 48.47 -31.66
CA ARG A 22 17.72 47.12 -31.28
C ARG A 22 16.86 46.07 -31.98
N ASP A 23 17.51 45.20 -32.77
CA ASP A 23 16.88 44.00 -33.33
C ASP A 23 16.22 43.17 -32.22
N ALA A 24 14.90 42.97 -32.30
CA ALA A 24 14.13 42.29 -31.24
C ALA A 24 14.50 40.81 -31.05
N MET A 25 15.25 40.21 -32.00
CA MET A 25 15.79 38.85 -31.92
C MET A 25 17.30 38.81 -31.67
N ALA A 26 17.98 39.96 -31.51
CA ALA A 26 19.39 39.97 -31.11
C ALA A 26 19.51 39.60 -29.62
N PRO A 27 20.33 38.59 -29.24
CA PRO A 27 20.65 38.35 -27.84
C PRO A 27 21.24 39.61 -27.23
N ARG A 28 20.82 39.97 -26.01
CA ARG A 28 21.40 41.10 -25.27
C ARG A 28 22.92 40.90 -25.17
N PRO A 29 23.74 41.96 -25.26
CA PRO A 29 25.16 41.84 -24.95
C PRO A 29 25.28 41.41 -23.49
N VAL A 30 25.78 40.20 -23.27
CA VAL A 30 26.00 39.67 -21.93
C VAL A 30 27.30 40.26 -21.41
N HIS A 31 27.26 40.75 -20.18
CA HIS A 31 28.45 41.19 -19.44
C HIS A 31 28.60 40.26 -18.23
N PRO A 32 29.84 39.88 -17.85
CA PRO A 32 30.04 39.05 -16.67
C PRO A 32 29.42 39.70 -15.43
N ARG A 33 28.76 38.88 -14.59
CA ARG A 33 28.17 39.31 -13.32
C ARG A 33 29.29 39.69 -12.34
N ALA A 34 28.96 40.49 -11.32
CA ALA A 34 29.92 40.83 -10.27
C ALA A 34 30.36 39.56 -9.52
N LEU A 35 31.65 39.49 -9.14
CA LEU A 35 32.28 38.26 -8.63
C LEU A 35 31.55 37.64 -7.42
N SER A 36 30.85 38.44 -6.62
CA SER A 36 30.06 38.01 -5.46
C SER A 36 28.80 37.21 -5.78
N TYR A 37 28.37 37.13 -7.05
CA TYR A 37 27.14 36.46 -7.49
C TYR A 37 27.37 35.38 -8.55
N HIS A 38 28.62 34.95 -8.72
CA HIS A 38 29.06 34.06 -9.80
C HIS A 38 29.72 32.83 -9.17
N GLY A 39 29.19 31.63 -9.46
CA GLY A 39 29.51 30.41 -8.72
C GLY A 39 31.00 30.07 -8.73
N PHE A 40 31.67 30.29 -9.86
CA PHE A 40 33.10 30.00 -10.02
C PHE A 40 34.02 31.14 -9.52
N LEU A 41 33.63 32.40 -9.69
CA LEU A 41 34.45 33.53 -9.23
C LEU A 41 34.29 33.82 -7.72
N GLY A 42 33.24 33.28 -7.10
CA GLY A 42 33.00 33.27 -5.66
C GLY A 42 33.64 32.08 -4.92
N GLU A 43 34.71 31.48 -5.46
CA GLU A 43 35.31 30.20 -5.03
C GLU A 43 35.50 30.05 -3.50
N GLY A 44 35.86 31.14 -2.81
CA GLY A 44 36.06 31.16 -1.35
C GLY A 44 34.83 30.81 -0.51
N PHE A 45 33.62 30.99 -1.05
CA PHE A 45 32.36 30.55 -0.41
C PHE A 45 32.05 29.08 -0.73
N VAL A 46 32.33 28.63 -1.96
CA VAL A 46 31.99 27.28 -2.44
C VAL A 46 32.92 26.20 -1.84
N ARG A 47 34.20 26.53 -1.57
CA ARG A 47 35.18 25.62 -0.95
C ARG A 47 34.70 24.99 0.38
N GLN A 48 33.79 25.64 1.11
CA GLN A 48 33.24 25.11 2.37
C GLN A 48 32.35 23.86 2.18
N HIS A 49 31.88 23.60 0.95
CA HIS A 49 30.96 22.52 0.63
C HIS A 49 31.57 21.43 -0.29
N LEU A 50 32.90 21.43 -0.47
CA LEU A 50 33.66 20.44 -1.28
C LEU A 50 33.30 20.37 -2.78
N VAL A 51 32.58 21.36 -3.33
CA VAL A 51 32.17 21.40 -4.75
C VAL A 51 33.22 22.12 -5.61
N VAL A 52 34.36 21.49 -5.87
CA VAL A 52 35.42 22.02 -6.76
C VAL A 52 36.00 20.90 -7.63
N ASP A 53 36.13 21.13 -8.95
CA ASP A 53 36.85 20.26 -9.89
C ASP A 53 38.14 20.96 -10.35
N GLU A 54 39.29 20.30 -10.17
CA GLU A 54 40.62 20.80 -10.56
C GLU A 54 40.71 21.16 -12.06
N ARG A 55 39.83 20.57 -12.89
CA ARG A 55 39.82 20.78 -14.35
C ARG A 55 39.17 22.09 -14.79
N TRP A 56 38.41 22.77 -13.92
CA TRP A 56 37.63 23.95 -14.30
C TRP A 56 37.91 25.15 -13.39
N THR A 57 39.02 25.83 -13.68
CA THR A 57 39.53 26.94 -12.85
C THR A 57 39.00 28.31 -13.29
N PRO A 58 38.91 29.30 -12.37
CA PRO A 58 38.54 30.69 -12.70
C PRO A 58 39.33 31.30 -13.88
N ASN A 59 40.61 30.94 -14.02
CA ASN A 59 41.49 31.41 -15.09
C ASN A 59 40.94 31.04 -16.49
N SER A 60 40.43 29.81 -16.65
CA SER A 60 39.85 29.33 -17.92
C SER A 60 38.64 30.16 -18.37
N LEU A 61 37.91 30.76 -17.42
CA LEU A 61 36.76 31.60 -17.70
C LEU A 61 37.17 33.04 -18.07
N THR A 62 38.20 33.59 -17.42
CA THR A 62 38.74 34.91 -17.77
C THR A 62 39.32 34.95 -19.19
N GLU A 63 39.94 33.85 -19.65
CA GLU A 63 40.41 33.71 -21.02
C GLU A 63 39.24 33.77 -22.03
N GLN A 64 38.15 33.03 -21.76
CA GLN A 64 36.95 33.05 -22.60
C GLN A 64 36.32 34.45 -22.72
N PHE A 65 36.22 35.20 -21.61
CA PHE A 65 35.74 36.59 -21.64
C PHE A 65 36.65 37.51 -22.47
N SER A 66 37.97 37.31 -22.43
CA SER A 66 38.92 38.09 -23.23
C SER A 66 38.71 37.89 -24.74
N GLY A 67 38.49 36.64 -25.17
CA GLY A 67 38.21 36.29 -26.56
C GLY A 67 36.87 36.86 -27.06
N MET A 68 35.86 36.93 -26.18
CA MET A 68 34.58 37.57 -26.46
C MET A 68 34.74 39.06 -26.79
N SER A 69 35.49 39.81 -25.97
CA SER A 69 35.70 41.25 -26.16
C SER A 69 36.29 41.56 -27.53
N ALA A 70 37.35 40.83 -27.91
CA ALA A 70 38.02 40.97 -29.21
C ALA A 70 37.11 40.63 -30.42
N LEU A 71 36.09 39.78 -30.23
CA LEU A 71 35.07 39.50 -31.26
C LEU A 71 34.09 40.67 -31.39
N LEU A 72 33.62 41.24 -30.27
CA LEU A 72 32.68 42.36 -30.24
C LEU A 72 33.26 43.62 -30.91
N ASP A 73 34.53 43.94 -30.66
CA ASP A 73 35.22 45.06 -31.31
C ASP A 73 35.28 44.90 -32.85
N ARG A 74 35.64 43.70 -33.31
CA ARG A 74 35.66 43.36 -34.75
C ARG A 74 34.27 43.45 -35.38
N HIS A 75 33.23 42.98 -34.67
CA HIS A 75 31.85 43.12 -35.13
C HIS A 75 31.40 44.58 -35.19
N ALA A 76 31.76 45.41 -34.21
CA ALA A 76 31.42 46.83 -34.18
C ALA A 76 32.00 47.60 -35.40
N ILE A 77 33.21 47.23 -35.86
CA ILE A 77 33.80 47.76 -37.09
C ILE A 77 33.00 47.29 -38.31
N PHE A 78 32.68 46.00 -38.43
CA PHE A 78 31.92 45.45 -39.55
C PHE A 78 30.52 46.09 -39.68
N LYS A 79 29.78 46.20 -38.56
CA LYS A 79 28.42 46.78 -38.53
C LYS A 79 28.40 48.27 -38.93
N ARG A 80 29.49 49.02 -38.74
CA ARG A 80 29.62 50.40 -39.26
C ARG A 80 29.69 50.44 -40.79
N LEU A 81 30.40 49.49 -41.41
CA LEU A 81 30.53 49.38 -42.86
C LEU A 81 29.21 48.89 -43.50
N GLU A 82 28.59 47.85 -42.93
CA GLU A 82 27.30 47.34 -43.39
C GLU A 82 26.20 48.41 -43.33
N ASN A 83 26.11 49.16 -42.22
CA ASN A 83 25.15 50.26 -42.10
C ASN A 83 25.31 51.34 -43.18
N ARG A 84 26.53 51.56 -43.70
CA ARG A 84 26.77 52.51 -44.81
C ARG A 84 26.18 51.97 -46.12
N ALA A 85 26.33 50.68 -46.40
CA ALA A 85 25.76 50.04 -47.60
C ALA A 85 24.23 49.89 -47.52
N ASN A 86 23.69 49.47 -46.37
CA ASN A 86 22.25 49.28 -46.19
C ASN A 86 21.47 50.60 -46.29
N ARG A 87 22.03 51.73 -45.83
CA ARG A 87 21.45 53.08 -46.06
C ARG A 87 21.23 53.40 -47.54
N GLN A 88 22.13 52.97 -48.43
CA GLN A 88 21.97 53.16 -49.88
C GLN A 88 20.85 52.28 -50.45
N ARG A 89 20.76 51.01 -50.03
CA ARG A 89 19.68 50.07 -50.42
C ARG A 89 18.29 50.50 -49.93
N PHE A 90 18.17 50.98 -48.69
CA PHE A 90 16.89 51.46 -48.18
C PHE A 90 16.37 52.69 -48.93
N PHE A 91 17.23 53.50 -49.53
CA PHE A 91 16.82 54.65 -50.36
C PHE A 91 16.14 54.21 -51.67
N THR A 92 16.60 53.12 -52.31
CA THR A 92 15.94 52.57 -53.50
C THR A 92 14.62 51.87 -53.14
N ASP A 93 14.61 51.07 -52.08
CA ASP A 93 13.41 50.31 -51.68
C ASP A 93 12.28 51.21 -51.17
N LYS A 94 12.59 52.32 -50.51
CA LYS A 94 11.64 53.37 -50.12
C LYS A 94 10.91 54.00 -51.31
N LYS A 95 11.50 54.01 -52.51
CA LYS A 95 10.81 54.44 -53.75
C LYS A 95 9.82 53.38 -54.23
N ARG A 96 10.19 52.09 -54.20
CA ARG A 96 9.34 50.96 -54.59
C ARG A 96 8.10 50.82 -53.71
N LEU A 97 8.26 50.86 -52.38
CA LEU A 97 7.14 50.63 -51.44
C LEU A 97 6.05 51.72 -51.53
N LYS A 98 6.44 52.98 -51.79
CA LYS A 98 5.48 54.09 -52.02
C LYS A 98 4.53 53.82 -53.19
N LEU A 99 4.99 53.13 -54.24
CA LEU A 99 4.17 52.74 -55.38
C LEU A 99 3.11 51.71 -54.98
N GLN A 100 3.52 50.70 -54.20
CA GLN A 100 2.64 49.62 -53.74
C GLN A 100 1.54 50.13 -52.78
N CYS A 101 1.85 51.05 -51.87
CA CYS A 101 0.83 51.64 -50.99
C CYS A 101 -0.26 52.42 -51.75
N ARG A 102 0.07 53.03 -52.91
CA ARG A 102 -0.92 53.67 -53.80
C ARG A 102 -1.87 52.64 -54.42
N LEU A 103 -1.34 51.50 -54.86
CA LEU A 103 -2.11 50.38 -55.43
C LEU A 103 -2.90 49.58 -54.39
N GLY A 104 -2.50 49.60 -53.11
CA GLY A 104 -3.28 49.01 -52.02
C GLY A 104 -4.54 49.82 -51.68
N ARG A 105 -4.42 51.15 -51.65
CA ARG A 105 -5.55 52.05 -51.34
C ARG A 105 -6.68 51.99 -52.38
N THR A 106 -6.35 51.83 -53.67
CA THR A 106 -7.38 51.65 -54.71
C THR A 106 -8.14 50.34 -54.56
N LYS A 107 -7.50 49.24 -54.14
CA LYS A 107 -8.19 47.98 -53.84
C LYS A 107 -9.14 48.07 -52.65
N LEU A 108 -8.75 48.80 -51.59
CA LEU A 108 -9.58 48.99 -50.40
C LEU A 108 -10.85 49.81 -50.69
N LEU A 109 -10.76 50.83 -51.55
CA LEU A 109 -11.93 51.59 -52.00
C LEU A 109 -12.93 50.67 -52.72
N ASN A 110 -12.45 49.81 -53.62
CA ASN A 110 -13.31 48.90 -54.38
C ASN A 110 -14.06 47.88 -53.50
N THR A 111 -13.53 47.50 -52.33
CA THR A 111 -14.23 46.56 -51.42
C THR A 111 -15.24 47.24 -50.50
N VAL A 112 -15.10 48.55 -50.23
CA VAL A 112 -16.05 49.31 -49.40
C VAL A 112 -17.26 49.78 -50.21
N THR A 113 -17.05 50.18 -51.48
CA THR A 113 -18.10 50.78 -52.33
C THR A 113 -18.66 49.82 -53.39
N GLY A 114 -18.21 48.56 -53.44
CA GLY A 114 -18.63 47.56 -54.44
C GLY A 114 -19.71 46.59 -53.97
N ASP A 115 -20.39 45.94 -54.93
CA ASP A 115 -21.46 44.96 -54.69
C ASP A 115 -20.95 43.66 -54.04
N ASN A 116 -20.93 43.64 -52.70
CA ASN A 116 -20.48 42.52 -51.89
C ASN A 116 -21.45 41.31 -51.85
N THR A 117 -22.47 41.28 -52.73
CA THR A 117 -23.55 40.27 -52.74
C THR A 117 -23.04 38.84 -52.88
N HIS A 118 -22.02 38.62 -53.71
CA HIS A 118 -21.37 37.32 -53.90
C HIS A 118 -20.65 36.83 -52.62
N ASN A 119 -20.04 37.75 -51.87
CA ASN A 119 -19.31 37.43 -50.65
C ASN A 119 -20.27 37.03 -49.51
N ILE A 120 -21.38 37.76 -49.34
CA ILE A 120 -22.44 37.43 -48.36
C ILE A 120 -23.04 36.04 -48.65
N ARG A 121 -23.32 35.76 -49.94
CA ARG A 121 -23.87 34.46 -50.38
C ARG A 121 -22.97 33.29 -49.99
N ASN A 122 -21.65 33.46 -50.12
CA ASN A 122 -20.65 32.44 -49.76
C ASN A 122 -20.46 32.29 -48.24
N LEU A 123 -20.59 33.36 -47.45
CA LEU A 123 -20.45 33.30 -45.99
C LEU A 123 -21.61 32.54 -45.31
N LEU A 124 -22.83 32.64 -45.85
CA LEU A 124 -24.04 32.07 -45.22
C LEU A 124 -24.44 30.67 -45.77
N ILE A 125 -23.57 29.96 -46.49
CA ILE A 125 -23.86 28.71 -47.24
C ILE A 125 -24.70 27.66 -46.47
N LYS A 126 -24.52 27.52 -45.14
CA LYS A 126 -25.22 26.51 -44.33
C LYS A 126 -26.65 26.90 -43.90
N HIS A 127 -27.04 28.18 -44.02
CA HIS A 127 -28.31 28.70 -43.51
C HIS A 127 -29.15 29.31 -44.64
N ARG A 128 -29.86 28.43 -45.37
CA ARG A 128 -30.65 28.76 -46.57
C ARG A 128 -31.81 29.73 -46.30
N ASP A 129 -32.30 29.80 -45.05
CA ASP A 129 -33.27 30.80 -44.59
C ASP A 129 -32.61 32.19 -44.50
N MET A 130 -31.48 32.28 -43.79
CA MET A 130 -30.78 33.54 -43.54
C MET A 130 -30.09 34.07 -44.81
N GLN A 131 -29.62 33.20 -45.70
CA GLN A 131 -29.16 33.60 -47.04
C GLN A 131 -30.21 34.43 -47.79
N ARG A 132 -31.47 33.96 -47.83
CA ARG A 132 -32.56 34.62 -48.57
C ARG A 132 -32.94 35.95 -47.93
N LEU A 133 -33.00 35.99 -46.60
CA LEU A 133 -33.39 37.18 -45.84
C LEU A 133 -32.36 38.33 -45.96
N TYR A 134 -31.07 37.98 -46.01
CA TYR A 134 -29.98 38.97 -45.92
C TYR A 134 -29.25 39.25 -47.25
N GLN A 135 -29.66 38.63 -48.36
CA GLN A 135 -28.96 38.68 -49.66
C GLN A 135 -28.70 40.10 -50.21
N ARG A 136 -29.54 41.07 -49.86
CA ARG A 136 -29.48 42.46 -50.35
C ARG A 136 -29.10 43.49 -49.27
N MET A 137 -28.76 43.07 -48.06
CA MET A 137 -28.33 43.97 -46.98
C MET A 137 -26.81 44.17 -46.98
N PRO A 138 -26.30 45.35 -46.59
CA PRO A 138 -24.88 45.54 -46.35
C PRO A 138 -24.43 44.72 -45.12
N ILE A 139 -23.19 44.22 -45.15
CA ILE A 139 -22.68 43.19 -44.22
C ILE A 139 -22.90 43.52 -42.73
N HIS A 140 -22.82 44.79 -42.33
CA HIS A 140 -23.00 45.19 -40.93
C HIS A 140 -24.42 44.92 -40.41
N LEU A 141 -25.47 45.31 -41.16
CA LEU A 141 -26.86 45.10 -40.74
C LEU A 141 -27.26 43.61 -40.65
N VAL A 142 -26.57 42.75 -41.41
CA VAL A 142 -26.77 41.30 -41.35
C VAL A 142 -26.36 40.73 -39.98
N VAL A 143 -25.26 41.23 -39.41
CA VAL A 143 -24.75 40.79 -38.11
C VAL A 143 -25.71 41.17 -36.98
N ASP A 144 -26.22 42.40 -36.98
CA ASP A 144 -27.09 42.90 -35.92
C ASP A 144 -28.44 42.17 -35.85
N ASN A 145 -29.04 41.86 -37.00
CA ASN A 145 -30.30 41.10 -37.06
C ASN A 145 -30.12 39.64 -36.57
N ILE A 146 -28.97 39.01 -36.89
CA ILE A 146 -28.63 37.69 -36.36
C ILE A 146 -28.46 37.75 -34.84
N ASN A 147 -27.76 38.75 -34.31
CA ASN A 147 -27.57 38.95 -32.87
C ASN A 147 -28.91 39.14 -32.13
N GLN A 148 -29.83 39.95 -32.67
CA GLN A 148 -31.16 40.16 -32.09
C GLN A 148 -32.00 38.87 -32.08
N ARG A 149 -32.05 38.12 -33.21
CA ARG A 149 -32.73 36.82 -33.29
C ARG A 149 -32.17 35.82 -32.27
N THR A 150 -30.84 35.79 -32.09
CA THR A 150 -30.17 34.94 -31.10
C THR A 150 -30.47 35.34 -29.65
N PHE A 151 -30.58 36.64 -29.34
CA PHE A 151 -30.91 37.12 -28.00
C PHE A 151 -32.30 36.68 -27.53
N VAL A 152 -33.32 36.81 -28.39
CA VAL A 152 -34.71 36.40 -28.07
C VAL A 152 -34.80 34.91 -27.74
N LEU A 153 -34.11 34.05 -28.50
CA LEU A 153 -34.11 32.61 -28.27
C LEU A 153 -33.43 32.19 -26.96
N ARG A 154 -32.43 32.94 -26.47
CA ARG A 154 -31.82 32.71 -25.14
C ARG A 154 -32.81 33.05 -24.03
N LYS A 155 -33.51 34.18 -24.13
CA LYS A 155 -34.48 34.65 -23.11
C LYS A 155 -35.57 33.62 -22.80
N GLU A 156 -36.15 32.98 -23.81
CA GLU A 156 -37.18 31.93 -23.59
C GLU A 156 -36.59 30.62 -23.04
N ARG A 157 -35.34 30.26 -23.40
CA ARG A 157 -34.65 29.11 -22.78
C ARG A 157 -34.50 29.32 -21.27
N ASP A 158 -34.02 30.49 -20.86
CA ASP A 158 -33.72 30.79 -19.46
C ASP A 158 -35.02 30.88 -18.61
N ARG A 159 -36.12 31.32 -19.22
CA ARG A 159 -37.49 31.26 -18.65
C ARG A 159 -37.94 29.82 -18.37
N LEU A 160 -37.71 28.89 -19.30
CA LEU A 160 -38.04 27.47 -19.13
C LEU A 160 -37.17 26.81 -18.06
N GLU A 161 -35.88 27.15 -18.01
CA GLU A 161 -34.92 26.65 -17.02
C GLU A 161 -35.28 27.11 -15.59
N CYS A 162 -35.78 28.34 -15.43
CA CYS A 162 -36.33 28.83 -14.16
C CYS A 162 -37.56 28.02 -13.71
N ARG A 163 -38.55 27.80 -14.58
CA ARG A 163 -39.76 27.01 -14.29
C ARG A 163 -39.43 25.57 -13.92
N LEU A 164 -38.49 24.95 -14.63
CA LEU A 164 -37.97 23.61 -14.35
C LEU A 164 -37.26 23.54 -12.99
N SER A 165 -36.53 24.58 -12.60
CA SER A 165 -35.86 24.68 -11.31
C SER A 165 -36.83 24.83 -10.13
N GLN A 166 -37.91 25.61 -10.30
CA GLN A 166 -39.00 25.71 -9.32
C GLN A 166 -39.67 24.35 -9.07
N LEU A 167 -39.97 23.60 -10.14
CA LEU A 167 -40.58 22.28 -10.06
C LEU A 167 -39.67 21.27 -9.32
N LYS A 168 -38.36 21.27 -9.63
CA LYS A 168 -37.35 20.48 -8.90
C LYS A 168 -37.32 20.82 -7.40
N CYS A 169 -37.45 22.10 -7.03
CA CYS A 169 -37.47 22.50 -5.61
C CYS A 169 -38.74 22.06 -4.88
N ARG A 170 -39.92 22.07 -5.54
CA ARG A 170 -41.16 21.53 -4.96
C ARG A 170 -41.08 20.02 -4.74
N TYR A 171 -40.54 19.28 -5.71
CA TYR A 171 -40.33 17.83 -5.60
C TYR A 171 -39.40 17.46 -4.43
N ARG A 172 -38.29 18.21 -4.26
CA ARG A 172 -37.33 18.00 -3.16
C ARG A 172 -37.97 18.11 -1.77
N LYS A 173 -38.87 19.08 -1.55
CA LYS A 173 -39.56 19.24 -0.24
C LYS A 173 -40.36 17.99 0.13
N MET A 174 -41.24 17.54 -0.77
CA MET A 174 -42.07 16.33 -0.58
C MET A 174 -41.24 15.07 -0.28
N LEU A 175 -40.03 14.98 -0.82
CA LEU A 175 -39.10 13.86 -0.58
C LEU A 175 -38.47 13.94 0.83
N ILE A 176 -38.15 15.15 1.31
CA ILE A 176 -37.67 15.39 2.69
C ILE A 176 -38.79 15.05 3.70
N ASP A 177 -40.01 15.53 3.46
CA ASP A 177 -41.16 15.31 4.34
C ASP A 177 -41.45 13.81 4.52
N ARG A 178 -41.37 13.02 3.43
CA ARG A 178 -41.44 11.56 3.47
C ARG A 178 -40.31 10.93 4.30
N ALA A 179 -39.06 11.31 4.06
CA ALA A 179 -37.91 10.74 4.74
C ALA A 179 -37.92 11.03 6.25
N PHE A 180 -38.46 12.18 6.67
CA PHE A 180 -38.65 12.50 8.08
C PHE A 180 -39.62 11.53 8.78
N LEU A 181 -40.73 11.18 8.12
CA LEU A 181 -41.70 10.21 8.63
C LEU A 181 -41.12 8.79 8.71
N GLU A 182 -40.40 8.35 7.67
CA GLU A 182 -39.76 7.03 7.64
C GLU A 182 -38.69 6.88 8.75
N ASN A 183 -37.88 7.92 8.98
CA ASN A 183 -36.95 7.94 10.11
C ASN A 183 -37.67 7.90 11.47
N ARG A 184 -38.74 8.69 11.64
CA ARG A 184 -39.48 8.74 12.90
C ARG A 184 -40.08 7.37 13.28
N ILE A 185 -40.60 6.62 12.31
CA ILE A 185 -41.12 5.25 12.52
C ILE A 185 -40.01 4.28 12.93
N LYS A 186 -38.80 4.45 12.38
CA LYS A 186 -37.67 3.53 12.60
C LYS A 186 -36.98 3.70 13.97
N TYR A 187 -36.94 4.92 14.52
CA TYR A 187 -36.07 5.27 15.66
C TYR A 187 -36.80 5.56 16.99
N GLN A 188 -38.14 5.42 17.09
CA GLN A 188 -38.91 5.76 18.30
C GLN A 188 -39.42 4.57 19.14
N ASN A 189 -39.05 3.33 18.83
CA ASN A 189 -39.46 2.15 19.61
C ASN A 189 -38.31 1.62 20.48
N GLU A 190 -38.50 1.60 21.80
CA GLU A 190 -37.52 1.15 22.79
C GLU A 190 -37.39 -0.39 22.85
N PHE A 191 -36.62 -0.94 21.91
CA PHE A 191 -35.84 -2.16 22.18
C PHE A 191 -34.41 -1.74 22.56
N VAL A 192 -33.71 -2.55 23.36
CA VAL A 192 -32.26 -2.36 23.58
C VAL A 192 -31.58 -2.43 22.21
N LEU A 193 -31.16 -1.27 21.69
CA LEU A 193 -30.81 -1.20 20.27
C LEU A 193 -29.54 -1.98 20.01
N GLU A 194 -29.55 -2.81 18.95
CA GLU A 194 -28.30 -3.30 18.37
C GLU A 194 -27.35 -2.15 18.03
N GLU A 195 -27.90 -0.96 17.73
CA GLU A 195 -27.16 0.27 17.48
C GLU A 195 -26.33 0.72 18.70
N GLU A 196 -26.69 0.37 19.94
CA GLU A 196 -25.92 0.68 21.16
C GLU A 196 -24.79 -0.32 21.39
N VAL A 197 -25.02 -1.62 21.20
CA VAL A 197 -23.93 -2.63 21.18
C VAL A 197 -22.95 -2.31 20.04
N LYS A 198 -23.46 -1.89 18.88
CA LYS A 198 -22.66 -1.37 17.76
C LYS A 198 -21.99 -0.05 18.12
N SER A 199 -22.60 0.85 18.91
CA SER A 199 -22.01 2.12 19.33
C SER A 199 -20.79 1.89 20.23
N GLN A 200 -20.86 0.99 21.21
CA GLN A 200 -19.69 0.58 21.99
C GLN A 200 -18.59 -0.03 21.09
N GLY A 201 -18.98 -0.84 20.10
CA GLY A 201 -18.09 -1.33 19.06
C GLY A 201 -17.53 -0.24 18.13
N PHE A 202 -18.22 0.88 17.94
CA PHE A 202 -17.73 2.06 17.22
C PHE A 202 -16.81 2.91 18.11
N ILE A 203 -17.11 3.11 19.39
CA ILE A 203 -16.27 3.83 20.36
C ILE A 203 -14.88 3.17 20.43
N LYS A 204 -14.82 1.84 20.62
CA LYS A 204 -13.55 1.08 20.60
C LYS A 204 -12.81 1.19 19.25
N ARG A 205 -13.52 1.36 18.13
CA ARG A 205 -12.90 1.61 16.80
C ARG A 205 -12.45 3.07 16.65
N ILE A 206 -13.12 4.03 17.27
CA ILE A 206 -12.76 5.45 17.31
C ILE A 206 -11.53 5.64 18.21
N GLU A 207 -11.45 4.96 19.36
CA GLU A 207 -10.27 4.93 20.24
C GLU A 207 -9.05 4.37 19.51
N ASN A 208 -9.18 3.19 18.89
CA ASN A 208 -8.13 2.62 18.05
C ASN A 208 -7.74 3.55 16.88
N SER A 209 -8.70 4.24 16.27
CA SER A 209 -8.44 5.23 15.22
C SER A 209 -7.77 6.49 15.77
N ASN A 210 -8.08 6.91 17.01
CA ASN A 210 -7.43 8.02 17.70
C ASN A 210 -5.98 7.68 18.11
N ILE A 211 -5.70 6.44 18.49
CA ILE A 211 -4.33 5.93 18.71
C ILE A 211 -3.56 5.94 17.39
N ARG A 212 -4.14 5.43 16.29
CA ARG A 212 -3.57 5.53 14.94
C ARG A 212 -3.35 6.99 14.51
N LEU A 213 -4.29 7.88 14.80
CA LEU A 213 -4.20 9.32 14.48
C LEU A 213 -3.14 10.03 15.33
N LYS A 214 -2.93 9.65 16.60
CA LYS A 214 -1.79 10.08 17.42
C LYS A 214 -0.47 9.60 16.80
N ALA A 215 -0.37 8.35 16.39
CA ALA A 215 0.82 7.82 15.71
C ALA A 215 1.08 8.53 14.37
N ILE A 216 0.04 8.75 13.56
CA ILE A 216 0.12 9.53 12.30
C ILE A 216 0.51 10.98 12.58
N LYS A 217 0.05 11.61 13.67
CA LYS A 217 0.51 12.95 14.07
C LYS A 217 1.99 12.97 14.45
N VAL A 218 2.49 11.95 15.16
CA VAL A 218 3.93 11.82 15.47
C VAL A 218 4.74 11.61 14.19
N ILE A 219 4.32 10.70 13.32
CA ILE A 219 4.94 10.45 12.01
C ILE A 219 4.93 11.71 11.14
N ASN A 220 3.81 12.43 11.07
CA ASN A 220 3.71 13.69 10.35
C ASN A 220 4.59 14.78 10.97
N SER A 221 4.74 14.84 12.30
CA SER A 221 5.68 15.76 12.95
C SER A 221 7.15 15.41 12.66
N ALA A 222 7.47 14.13 12.48
CA ALA A 222 8.78 13.67 12.05
C ALA A 222 9.03 14.02 10.57
N TYR A 223 8.05 13.80 9.68
CA TYR A 223 8.12 14.26 8.30
C TYR A 223 8.19 15.79 8.19
N GLN A 224 7.47 16.55 9.02
CA GLN A 224 7.58 18.01 9.07
C GLN A 224 8.97 18.47 9.50
N LYS A 225 9.61 17.77 10.46
CA LYS A 225 11.02 18.02 10.83
C LYS A 225 11.98 17.64 9.72
N MET A 226 11.78 16.51 9.03
CA MET A 226 12.58 16.12 7.86
C MET A 226 12.45 17.15 6.73
N VAL A 227 11.24 17.59 6.42
CA VAL A 227 10.97 18.67 5.45
C VAL A 227 11.57 19.99 5.93
N GLN A 228 11.56 20.31 7.22
CA GLN A 228 12.21 21.51 7.76
C GLN A 228 13.74 21.46 7.58
N VAL A 229 14.38 20.30 7.78
CA VAL A 229 15.81 20.11 7.50
C VAL A 229 16.08 20.23 6.00
N LEU A 230 15.27 19.56 5.16
CA LEU A 230 15.41 19.66 3.70
C LEU A 230 15.17 21.07 3.15
N LEU A 231 14.31 21.88 3.78
CA LEU A 231 14.12 23.30 3.48
C LEU A 231 15.29 24.17 3.98
N GLN A 232 15.95 23.78 5.07
CA GLN A 232 17.20 24.42 5.50
C GLN A 232 18.34 24.09 4.53
N ASP A 233 18.44 22.84 4.08
CA ASP A 233 19.37 22.41 3.04
C ASP A 233 19.08 23.12 1.69
N GLU A 234 17.81 23.29 1.32
CA GLU A 234 17.37 24.04 0.14
C GLU A 234 17.89 25.49 0.18
N ILE A 235 17.87 26.16 1.34
CA ILE A 235 18.42 27.52 1.50
C ILE A 235 19.92 27.59 1.20
N PHE A 236 20.68 26.50 1.33
CA PHE A 236 22.10 26.43 0.96
C PHE A 236 22.31 25.97 -0.48
N TYR A 237 21.56 24.97 -0.97
CA TYR A 237 21.73 24.43 -2.32
C TYR A 237 21.09 25.29 -3.41
N GLU A 238 19.94 25.92 -3.17
CA GLU A 238 19.22 26.71 -4.17
C GLU A 238 20.00 27.95 -4.64
N PRO A 239 20.73 28.72 -3.80
CA PRO A 239 21.63 29.77 -4.28
C PRO A 239 22.76 29.24 -5.18
N ILE A 240 23.31 28.06 -4.87
CA ILE A 240 24.38 27.43 -5.66
C ILE A 240 23.83 26.95 -7.00
N ILE A 241 22.69 26.24 -7.00
CA ILE A 241 22.03 25.73 -8.20
C ILE A 241 21.55 26.89 -9.08
N ARG A 242 20.97 27.95 -8.50
CA ARG A 242 20.62 29.17 -9.25
C ARG A 242 21.85 29.84 -9.84
N SER A 243 22.94 30.02 -9.08
CA SER A 243 24.16 30.64 -9.60
C SER A 243 24.80 29.81 -10.73
N LEU A 244 24.78 28.48 -10.64
CA LEU A 244 25.24 27.60 -11.72
C LEU A 244 24.30 27.61 -12.94
N ALA A 245 22.98 27.65 -12.73
CA ALA A 245 22.00 27.78 -13.82
C ALA A 245 22.08 29.15 -14.50
N ASP A 246 22.36 30.20 -13.74
CA ASP A 246 22.64 31.56 -14.22
C ASP A 246 23.95 31.62 -15.02
N ASP A 247 25.04 31.02 -14.50
CA ASP A 247 26.31 30.91 -15.20
C ASP A 247 26.17 30.09 -16.51
N MET A 248 25.35 29.03 -16.49
CA MET A 248 24.96 28.27 -17.69
C MET A 248 24.09 29.07 -18.65
N GLU A 249 23.14 29.88 -18.18
CA GLU A 249 22.33 30.72 -19.07
C GLU A 249 23.17 31.83 -19.70
N ASP A 250 24.07 32.46 -18.92
CA ASP A 250 25.03 33.44 -19.41
C ASP A 250 25.94 32.81 -20.48
N GLN A 251 26.55 31.65 -20.22
CA GLN A 251 27.33 30.90 -21.22
C GLN A 251 26.50 30.55 -22.46
N ALA A 252 25.28 30.04 -22.30
CA ALA A 252 24.39 29.75 -23.41
C ALA A 252 24.01 31.02 -24.19
N ASN A 253 23.86 32.16 -23.52
CA ASN A 253 23.57 33.45 -24.13
C ASN A 253 24.80 34.05 -24.84
N PHE A 254 26.01 33.84 -24.31
CA PHE A 254 27.28 34.12 -25.01
C PHE A 254 27.41 33.28 -26.29
N ILE A 255 27.14 31.97 -26.23
CA ILE A 255 27.15 31.09 -27.41
C ILE A 255 26.08 31.53 -28.43
N LYS A 256 24.84 31.81 -27.99
CA LYS A 256 23.79 32.38 -28.85
C LYS A 256 24.24 33.71 -29.47
N HIS A 257 24.94 34.58 -28.74
CA HIS A 257 25.45 35.85 -29.25
C HIS A 257 26.58 35.65 -30.26
N ILE A 258 27.57 34.79 -29.98
CA ILE A 258 28.62 34.40 -30.94
C ILE A 258 27.99 33.86 -32.23
N LEU A 259 27.01 32.96 -32.13
CA LEU A 259 26.33 32.38 -33.30
C LEU A 259 25.49 33.41 -34.04
N TYR A 260 24.79 34.31 -33.34
CA TYR A 260 24.01 35.40 -33.93
C TYR A 260 24.89 36.42 -34.67
N LEU A 261 26.09 36.74 -34.17
CA LEU A 261 27.05 37.61 -34.86
C LEU A 261 27.81 36.85 -35.98
N GLY A 262 28.17 35.60 -35.72
CA GLY A 262 29.03 34.77 -36.56
C GLY A 262 28.33 34.17 -37.77
N MET A 263 27.09 33.68 -37.64
CA MET A 263 26.37 33.06 -38.76
C MET A 263 26.09 34.04 -39.92
N PRO A 264 25.64 35.29 -39.68
CA PRO A 264 25.54 36.30 -40.73
C PRO A 264 26.90 36.68 -41.31
N ALA A 265 27.96 36.77 -40.50
CA ALA A 265 29.31 37.06 -40.97
C ALA A 265 29.85 35.94 -41.87
N ILE A 266 29.64 34.67 -41.52
CA ILE A 266 30.01 33.50 -42.32
C ILE A 266 29.19 33.44 -43.61
N ALA A 267 27.88 33.71 -43.55
CA ALA A 267 27.02 33.77 -44.74
C ALA A 267 27.46 34.90 -45.70
N LYS A 268 27.73 36.10 -45.17
CA LYS A 268 28.26 37.24 -45.94
C LYS A 268 29.66 36.98 -46.48
N PHE A 269 30.53 36.30 -45.73
CA PHE A 269 31.83 35.86 -46.24
C PHE A 269 31.68 34.87 -47.40
N ARG A 270 30.75 33.90 -47.32
CA ARG A 270 30.45 32.99 -48.44
C ARG A 270 29.90 33.74 -49.66
N GLU A 271 28.94 34.66 -49.48
CA GLU A 271 28.43 35.52 -50.55
C GLU A 271 29.56 36.34 -51.22
N LEU A 272 30.39 37.00 -50.41
CA LEU A 272 31.50 37.84 -50.89
C LEU A 272 32.59 37.01 -51.58
N ASN A 273 32.89 35.80 -51.10
CA ASN A 273 33.85 34.89 -51.73
C ASN A 273 33.34 34.40 -53.09
N VAL A 274 32.04 34.07 -53.21
CA VAL A 274 31.41 33.74 -54.51
C VAL A 274 31.40 34.95 -55.45
N GLN A 275 31.03 36.14 -54.96
CA GLN A 275 31.06 37.38 -55.75
C GLN A 275 32.49 37.73 -56.20
N TYR A 276 33.48 37.57 -55.32
CA TYR A 276 34.89 37.77 -55.65
C TYR A 276 35.37 36.80 -56.72
N ARG A 277 35.09 35.49 -56.59
CA ARG A 277 35.39 34.49 -57.64
C ARG A 277 34.71 34.83 -58.98
N GLN A 278 33.46 35.29 -58.96
CA GLN A 278 32.77 35.74 -60.18
C GLN A 278 33.40 37.01 -60.77
N LEU A 279 33.84 37.96 -59.94
CA LEU A 279 34.55 39.16 -60.37
C LEU A 279 35.92 38.82 -60.93
N GLU A 280 36.62 37.86 -60.33
CA GLU A 280 37.92 37.35 -60.77
C GLU A 280 37.82 36.58 -62.09
N ILE A 281 36.81 35.74 -62.26
CA ILE A 281 36.53 35.08 -63.56
C ILE A 281 36.23 36.13 -64.64
N LYS A 282 35.46 37.18 -64.31
CA LYS A 282 35.21 38.31 -65.23
C LYS A 282 36.47 39.11 -65.52
N SER A 283 37.29 39.45 -64.52
CA SER A 283 38.51 40.22 -64.74
C SER A 283 39.56 39.42 -65.52
N ARG A 284 39.68 38.11 -65.28
CA ARG A 284 40.51 37.20 -66.10
C ARG A 284 40.00 37.12 -67.55
N LYS A 285 38.69 37.03 -67.79
CA LYS A 285 38.12 37.09 -69.15
C LYS A 285 38.41 38.43 -69.83
N ASN A 286 38.08 39.55 -69.18
CA ASN A 286 38.37 40.89 -69.70
C ASN A 286 39.89 41.14 -69.91
N LEU A 287 40.77 40.48 -69.13
CA LEU A 287 42.22 40.52 -69.33
C LEU A 287 42.63 39.73 -70.58
N LEU A 288 42.11 38.51 -70.75
CA LEU A 288 42.37 37.67 -71.92
C LEU A 288 41.83 38.30 -73.21
N GLU A 289 40.63 38.88 -73.17
CA GLU A 289 40.04 39.66 -74.28
C GLU A 289 40.94 40.86 -74.63
N LYS A 290 41.47 41.58 -73.64
CA LYS A 290 42.44 42.66 -73.86
C LYS A 290 43.80 42.17 -74.35
N GLN A 291 44.26 41.00 -73.90
CA GLN A 291 45.50 40.39 -74.39
C GLN A 291 45.36 39.89 -75.83
N GLN A 292 44.20 39.37 -76.23
CA GLN A 292 43.88 39.03 -77.61
C GLN A 292 43.83 40.28 -78.51
N MET A 293 43.15 41.34 -78.05
CA MET A 293 43.14 42.65 -78.73
C MET A 293 44.55 43.28 -78.85
N LEU A 294 45.46 43.01 -77.91
CA LEU A 294 46.86 43.44 -77.98
C LEU A 294 47.71 42.52 -78.85
N ALA A 295 47.45 41.21 -78.87
CA ALA A 295 48.15 40.25 -79.74
C ALA A 295 47.87 40.56 -81.22
N SER A 296 46.62 40.82 -81.59
CA SER A 296 46.26 41.27 -82.95
C SER A 296 46.85 42.63 -83.33
N LEU A 297 47.34 43.42 -82.37
CA LEU A 297 48.12 44.65 -82.62
C LEU A 297 49.64 44.42 -82.67
N VAL A 298 50.11 43.25 -82.23
CA VAL A 298 51.52 42.79 -82.31
C VAL A 298 51.76 42.00 -83.59
N ASP A 299 50.80 41.20 -84.04
CA ASP A 299 50.83 40.51 -85.35
C ASP A 299 50.92 41.47 -86.55
N HIS A 300 50.67 42.77 -86.31
CA HIS A 300 50.88 43.87 -87.26
C HIS A 300 52.24 44.59 -87.10
N LYS A 301 53.28 43.95 -86.55
CA LYS A 301 54.66 44.45 -86.56
C LYS A 301 55.66 43.40 -87.10
N PRO A 302 56.65 43.80 -87.91
CA PRO A 302 57.59 42.87 -88.53
C PRO A 302 58.56 42.26 -87.51
N ALA A 303 59.05 41.04 -87.80
CA ALA A 303 59.85 40.22 -86.91
C ALA A 303 61.23 40.82 -86.56
N GLY A 304 61.65 40.67 -85.29
CA GLY A 304 62.98 41.08 -84.83
C GLY A 304 63.33 40.64 -83.39
N SER A 305 64.19 39.61 -83.28
CA SER A 305 64.97 39.18 -82.09
C SER A 305 64.27 38.48 -80.91
N VAL A 306 64.94 37.46 -80.35
CA VAL A 306 64.50 36.57 -79.24
C VAL A 306 65.71 35.99 -78.47
N VAL A 307 65.79 36.16 -77.14
CA VAL A 307 66.69 35.37 -76.24
C VAL A 307 66.11 35.30 -74.79
N PRO A 308 66.08 34.13 -74.11
CA PRO A 308 65.76 33.98 -72.67
C PRO A 308 66.86 33.31 -71.80
N MET A 309 66.74 33.37 -70.45
CA MET A 309 67.64 32.72 -69.46
C MET A 309 66.90 31.93 -68.35
N ARG A 310 67.64 31.17 -67.49
CA ARG A 310 67.14 30.01 -66.69
C ARG A 310 67.84 29.84 -65.30
N ALA A 311 67.20 29.16 -64.32
CA ALA A 311 67.68 28.96 -62.93
C ALA A 311 67.57 27.48 -62.39
N LYS A 312 68.00 27.17 -61.14
CA LYS A 312 68.15 25.81 -60.52
C LYS A 312 67.95 25.74 -58.95
N PRO A 313 67.65 24.56 -58.33
CA PRO A 313 67.62 24.29 -56.86
C PRO A 313 68.47 23.07 -56.34
N GLU A 314 68.26 22.58 -55.08
CA GLU A 314 69.20 21.79 -54.19
C GLU A 314 68.84 20.29 -53.82
N ARG A 315 69.45 19.64 -52.77
CA ARG A 315 69.46 18.15 -52.48
C ARG A 315 69.69 17.65 -51.00
N GLU A 316 69.75 16.32 -50.69
CA GLU A 316 69.43 15.68 -49.35
C GLU A 316 70.15 14.31 -48.94
N LEU A 317 70.07 13.86 -47.63
CA LEU A 317 70.30 12.50 -46.96
C LEU A 317 71.74 11.86 -46.79
N SER A 318 72.17 10.96 -45.83
CA SER A 318 71.74 9.57 -45.35
C SER A 318 72.56 8.98 -44.12
N ALA A 319 72.41 7.70 -43.64
CA ALA A 319 73.12 7.07 -42.44
C ALA A 319 73.25 5.48 -42.35
N THR A 320 74.06 4.91 -41.40
CA THR A 320 74.25 3.45 -40.94
C THR A 320 75.33 3.34 -39.79
N ALA A 321 75.88 2.23 -39.19
CA ALA A 321 75.53 0.89 -38.57
C ALA A 321 76.86 0.14 -38.11
N ASP A 322 77.08 -0.94 -37.30
CA ASP A 322 76.47 -1.75 -36.17
C ASP A 322 77.57 -2.69 -35.49
N PRO A 323 77.52 -3.18 -34.20
CA PRO A 323 78.70 -3.77 -33.48
C PRO A 323 78.52 -5.02 -32.53
N LYS A 324 79.20 -6.18 -32.79
CA LYS A 324 79.38 -7.31 -31.80
C LYS A 324 80.66 -8.18 -32.00
N ARG A 325 81.78 -7.93 -31.28
CA ARG A 325 83.02 -8.75 -31.41
C ARG A 325 83.79 -9.16 -30.13
N TYR A 326 83.44 -8.66 -28.94
CA TYR A 326 84.26 -8.87 -27.73
C TYR A 326 83.43 -9.25 -26.50
N LEU A 327 83.46 -10.53 -26.09
CA LEU A 327 83.03 -11.01 -24.78
C LEU A 327 83.92 -12.17 -24.31
N ARG A 328 84.44 -12.08 -23.09
CA ARG A 328 85.01 -13.18 -22.28
C ARG A 328 84.37 -13.08 -20.90
N GLU A 329 83.97 -14.21 -20.30
CA GLU A 329 83.42 -14.18 -18.93
C GLU A 329 84.51 -13.75 -17.93
N THR A 330 84.23 -12.70 -17.17
CA THR A 330 85.11 -12.17 -16.10
C THR A 330 84.73 -12.75 -14.73
N HIS A 331 85.62 -12.60 -13.74
CA HIS A 331 85.34 -13.05 -12.36
C HIS A 331 84.02 -12.47 -11.79
N SER A 332 83.66 -11.24 -12.17
CA SER A 332 82.38 -10.62 -11.82
C SER A 332 81.16 -11.31 -12.48
N MET A 333 81.28 -11.85 -13.70
CA MET A 333 80.21 -12.68 -14.29
C MET A 333 80.05 -14.01 -13.54
N LEU A 334 81.14 -14.62 -13.06
CA LEU A 334 81.09 -15.86 -12.30
C LEU A 334 80.47 -15.64 -10.90
N LEU A 335 80.82 -14.54 -10.23
CA LEU A 335 80.17 -14.11 -8.99
C LEU A 335 78.68 -13.81 -9.21
N LEU A 336 78.31 -13.08 -10.26
CA LEU A 336 76.92 -12.82 -10.66
C LEU A 336 76.15 -14.13 -10.92
N LYS A 337 76.77 -15.13 -11.55
CA LYS A 337 76.19 -16.45 -11.83
C LYS A 337 75.90 -17.25 -10.55
N ASN A 338 76.72 -17.08 -9.51
CA ASN A 338 76.44 -17.66 -8.19
C ASN A 338 75.33 -16.90 -7.44
N VAL A 339 75.31 -15.56 -7.50
CA VAL A 339 74.21 -14.75 -6.96
C VAL A 339 72.87 -15.10 -7.63
N LEU A 340 72.86 -15.30 -8.95
CA LEU A 340 71.67 -15.70 -9.71
C LEU A 340 71.11 -17.06 -9.25
N LYS A 341 71.96 -18.04 -8.91
CA LYS A 341 71.49 -19.33 -8.35
C LYS A 341 70.77 -19.17 -7.01
N VAL A 342 71.35 -18.39 -6.09
CA VAL A 342 70.73 -18.11 -4.79
C VAL A 342 69.41 -17.36 -4.96
N VAL A 343 69.34 -16.42 -5.90
CA VAL A 343 68.09 -15.73 -6.27
C VAL A 343 67.06 -16.68 -6.88
N GLU A 344 67.47 -17.65 -7.73
CA GLU A 344 66.57 -18.67 -8.25
C GLU A 344 66.02 -19.61 -7.16
N GLU A 345 66.81 -19.93 -6.13
CA GLU A 345 66.39 -20.74 -4.98
C GLU A 345 65.35 -19.99 -4.13
N ILE A 346 65.63 -18.74 -3.76
CA ILE A 346 64.68 -17.85 -3.06
C ILE A 346 63.38 -17.69 -3.88
N ILE A 347 63.47 -17.53 -5.20
CA ILE A 347 62.29 -17.43 -6.07
C ILE A 347 61.46 -18.73 -6.07
N LYS A 348 62.08 -19.91 -5.95
CA LYS A 348 61.36 -21.20 -5.82
C LYS A 348 60.62 -21.30 -4.49
N GLU A 349 61.25 -20.91 -3.39
CA GLU A 349 60.63 -20.88 -2.05
C GLU A 349 59.45 -19.92 -1.99
N VAL A 350 59.63 -18.68 -2.44
CA VAL A 350 58.56 -17.66 -2.45
C VAL A 350 57.43 -18.05 -3.42
N LYS A 351 57.75 -18.71 -4.54
CA LYS A 351 56.73 -19.28 -5.46
C LYS A 351 55.88 -20.35 -4.77
N PHE A 352 56.48 -21.21 -3.95
CA PHE A 352 55.75 -22.21 -3.16
C PHE A 352 54.87 -21.55 -2.10
N GLY A 353 55.42 -20.64 -1.29
CA GLY A 353 54.67 -19.92 -0.24
C GLY A 353 53.50 -19.06 -0.76
N THR A 354 53.59 -18.54 -1.99
CA THR A 354 52.52 -17.75 -2.65
C THR A 354 51.64 -18.58 -3.60
N LEU A 355 51.87 -19.89 -3.71
CA LEU A 355 51.17 -20.83 -4.60
C LEU A 355 51.09 -20.35 -6.07
N CYS A 356 52.14 -19.68 -6.56
CA CYS A 356 52.20 -19.08 -7.89
C CYS A 356 52.63 -20.08 -8.98
N SER A 357 52.15 -19.90 -10.22
CA SER A 357 52.58 -20.71 -11.37
C SER A 357 53.83 -20.12 -12.05
N GLN A 358 53.96 -18.79 -12.08
CA GLN A 358 55.08 -18.04 -12.64
C GLN A 358 55.65 -17.03 -11.63
N ALA A 359 56.95 -16.75 -11.71
CA ALA A 359 57.61 -15.79 -10.82
C ALA A 359 57.04 -14.35 -10.93
N ARG A 360 56.44 -14.00 -12.07
CA ARG A 360 55.77 -12.70 -12.29
C ARG A 360 54.46 -12.53 -11.50
N GLU A 361 53.81 -13.63 -11.10
CA GLU A 361 52.55 -13.60 -10.33
C GLU A 361 52.78 -13.35 -8.83
N ILE A 362 54.00 -13.59 -8.34
CA ILE A 362 54.36 -13.53 -6.92
C ILE A 362 54.00 -12.18 -6.31
N TYR A 363 54.47 -11.07 -6.88
CA TYR A 363 54.26 -9.75 -6.30
C TYR A 363 52.77 -9.31 -6.31
N PRO A 364 52.01 -9.44 -7.43
CA PRO A 364 50.57 -9.20 -7.42
C PRO A 364 49.79 -10.04 -6.40
N ARG A 365 50.08 -11.35 -6.30
CA ARG A 365 49.38 -12.23 -5.34
C ARG A 365 49.76 -11.93 -3.90
N LEU A 366 51.04 -11.72 -3.61
CA LEU A 366 51.51 -11.35 -2.26
C LEU A 366 50.87 -10.04 -1.79
N LYS A 367 50.77 -9.03 -2.67
CA LYS A 367 50.06 -7.79 -2.39
C LYS A 367 48.58 -8.03 -2.07
N SER A 368 47.87 -8.78 -2.91
CA SER A 368 46.45 -9.09 -2.69
C SER A 368 46.21 -9.94 -1.42
N GLN A 369 47.10 -10.89 -1.12
CA GLN A 369 47.07 -11.66 0.13
C GLN A 369 47.31 -10.76 1.35
N MET A 370 48.24 -9.81 1.28
CA MET A 370 48.50 -8.84 2.34
C MET A 370 47.30 -7.92 2.58
N GLU A 371 46.68 -7.40 1.52
CA GLU A 371 45.46 -6.57 1.58
C GLU A 371 44.27 -7.36 2.16
N ASN A 372 44.10 -8.63 1.76
CA ASN A 372 43.07 -9.50 2.32
C ASN A 372 43.31 -9.83 3.79
N ASN A 373 44.55 -10.14 4.19
CA ASN A 373 44.92 -10.41 5.57
C ASN A 373 44.73 -9.17 6.48
N GLU A 374 45.03 -7.97 5.97
CA GLU A 374 44.76 -6.72 6.70
C GLU A 374 43.25 -6.47 6.85
N ASN A 375 42.45 -6.75 5.81
CA ASN A 375 41.00 -6.66 5.90
C ASN A 375 40.39 -7.69 6.87
N ILE A 376 40.87 -8.93 6.88
CA ILE A 376 40.47 -9.97 7.85
C ILE A 376 40.84 -9.53 9.28
N ARG A 377 42.04 -8.97 9.50
CA ARG A 377 42.42 -8.38 10.78
C ARG A 377 41.48 -7.28 11.23
N ARG A 378 41.18 -6.31 10.35
CA ARG A 378 40.24 -5.21 10.65
C ARG A 378 38.82 -5.71 10.96
N ILE A 379 38.40 -6.85 10.38
CA ILE A 379 37.12 -7.50 10.70
C ILE A 379 37.19 -8.13 12.09
N ALA A 380 38.21 -8.94 12.40
CA ALA A 380 38.40 -9.56 13.72
C ALA A 380 38.53 -8.52 14.85
N GLU A 381 39.25 -7.43 14.61
CA GLU A 381 39.38 -6.28 15.54
C GLU A 381 38.00 -5.63 15.79
N ARG A 382 37.16 -5.50 14.76
CA ARG A 382 35.77 -5.01 14.92
C ARG A 382 34.89 -6.00 15.68
N GLU A 383 34.99 -7.30 15.40
CA GLU A 383 34.22 -8.35 16.09
C GLU A 383 34.56 -8.45 17.59
N VAL A 384 35.84 -8.28 17.94
CA VAL A 384 36.27 -8.18 19.34
C VAL A 384 35.65 -6.96 20.01
N MET A 385 35.66 -5.79 19.35
CA MET A 385 35.05 -4.57 19.89
C MET A 385 33.52 -4.65 19.98
N THR A 386 32.82 -5.30 19.04
CA THR A 386 31.37 -5.51 19.16
C THR A 386 31.04 -6.52 20.25
N ARG A 387 31.86 -7.55 20.48
CA ARG A 387 31.68 -8.48 21.60
C ARG A 387 31.80 -7.77 22.95
N TYR A 388 32.84 -6.97 23.17
CA TYR A 388 32.95 -6.17 24.40
C TYR A 388 31.78 -5.18 24.58
N ALA A 389 31.35 -4.51 23.51
CA ALA A 389 30.18 -3.63 23.57
C ALA A 389 28.86 -4.37 23.88
N LEU A 390 28.74 -5.65 23.51
CA LEU A 390 27.61 -6.51 23.89
C LEU A 390 27.72 -6.99 25.33
N GLU A 391 28.91 -7.40 25.78
CA GLU A 391 29.19 -7.77 27.18
C GLU A 391 28.86 -6.61 28.13
N ASP A 392 29.27 -5.37 27.81
CA ASP A 392 28.99 -4.19 28.62
C ASP A 392 27.52 -3.75 28.58
N ARG A 393 26.84 -3.90 27.43
CA ARG A 393 25.38 -3.73 27.36
C ARG A 393 24.65 -4.77 28.21
N MET A 394 25.13 -6.00 28.27
CA MET A 394 24.54 -7.04 29.12
C MET A 394 24.73 -6.73 30.61
N LYS A 395 25.89 -6.20 31.01
CA LYS A 395 26.15 -5.69 32.37
C LYS A 395 25.24 -4.50 32.72
N LEU A 396 25.09 -3.53 31.81
CA LEU A 396 24.14 -2.42 32.03
C LEU A 396 22.69 -2.90 32.12
N ALA A 397 22.29 -3.86 31.28
CA ALA A 397 20.95 -4.42 31.27
C ALA A 397 20.63 -5.21 32.55
N SER A 398 21.58 -5.98 33.10
CA SER A 398 21.35 -6.70 34.37
C SER A 398 21.33 -5.75 35.58
N VAL A 399 22.13 -4.69 35.57
CA VAL A 399 22.03 -3.61 36.58
C VAL A 399 20.69 -2.88 36.47
N LEU A 400 20.25 -2.51 35.26
CA LEU A 400 18.94 -1.91 35.04
C LEU A 400 17.79 -2.85 35.44
N GLN A 401 17.91 -4.15 35.20
CA GLN A 401 16.93 -5.15 35.64
C GLN A 401 16.86 -5.23 37.16
N GLY A 402 18.01 -5.27 37.86
CA GLY A 402 18.05 -5.22 39.33
C GLY A 402 17.45 -3.93 39.89
N VAL A 403 17.75 -2.78 39.27
CA VAL A 403 17.16 -1.49 39.63
C VAL A 403 15.65 -1.46 39.37
N LEU A 404 15.15 -2.06 38.28
CA LEU A 404 13.71 -2.12 37.99
C LEU A 404 12.95 -3.09 38.90
N VAL A 405 13.57 -4.19 39.33
CA VAL A 405 12.99 -5.13 40.32
C VAL A 405 12.91 -4.49 41.71
N ASN A 406 13.88 -3.64 42.06
CA ASN A 406 13.95 -3.00 43.37
C ASN A 406 13.23 -1.63 43.43
N ASN A 407 13.06 -0.93 42.29
CA ASN A 407 12.26 0.31 42.18
C ASN A 407 10.77 0.01 41.95
N LEU A 408 10.20 -0.90 42.74
CA LEU A 408 8.75 -0.92 42.94
C LEU A 408 8.39 0.29 43.79
N SER A 409 7.47 1.14 43.32
CA SER A 409 6.93 2.21 44.17
C SER A 409 6.15 1.61 45.34
N GLU A 410 6.06 2.33 46.46
CA GLU A 410 5.26 1.92 47.61
C GLU A 410 3.80 1.62 47.21
N GLU A 411 3.27 2.37 46.23
CA GLU A 411 1.96 2.11 45.61
C GLU A 411 1.86 0.75 44.90
N GLU A 412 2.87 0.34 44.14
CA GLU A 412 2.87 -0.97 43.45
C GLU A 412 3.14 -2.12 44.44
N ILE A 413 3.91 -1.89 45.50
CA ILE A 413 4.04 -2.83 46.63
C ILE A 413 2.68 -3.04 47.31
N ASN A 414 2.03 -1.94 47.73
CA ASN A 414 0.69 -1.97 48.35
C ASN A 414 -0.34 -2.66 47.43
N ARG A 415 -0.27 -2.42 46.12
CA ARG A 415 -1.12 -3.08 45.12
C ARG A 415 -0.82 -4.59 45.01
N LEU A 416 0.45 -5.00 45.04
CA LEU A 416 0.83 -6.42 45.05
C LEU A 416 0.41 -7.13 46.34
N GLU A 417 0.37 -6.44 47.48
CA GLU A 417 -0.16 -6.97 48.73
C GLU A 417 -1.68 -7.07 48.72
N TYR A 418 -2.39 -6.05 48.24
CA TYR A 418 -3.83 -6.11 48.01
C TYR A 418 -4.22 -7.26 47.06
N ILE A 419 -3.41 -7.54 46.03
CA ILE A 419 -3.59 -8.71 45.14
C ILE A 419 -3.34 -10.04 45.88
N LYS A 420 -2.41 -10.11 46.85
CA LYS A 420 -2.24 -11.31 47.70
C LYS A 420 -3.45 -11.52 48.60
N ASP A 421 -4.02 -10.46 49.17
CA ASP A 421 -5.14 -10.54 50.10
C ASP A 421 -6.47 -10.83 49.40
N LEU A 422 -6.72 -10.26 48.22
CA LEU A 422 -7.80 -10.70 47.33
C LEU A 422 -7.68 -12.20 46.99
N ARG A 423 -6.46 -12.70 46.76
CA ARG A 423 -6.19 -14.13 46.52
C ARG A 423 -6.31 -15.02 47.77
N LYS A 424 -6.39 -14.44 48.98
CA LYS A 424 -6.83 -15.17 50.19
C LYS A 424 -8.35 -15.19 50.23
N SER A 425 -9.00 -14.03 50.14
CA SER A 425 -10.47 -13.89 50.17
C SER A 425 -11.16 -14.83 49.17
N VAL A 426 -10.68 -14.93 47.93
CA VAL A 426 -11.23 -15.86 46.93
C VAL A 426 -11.08 -17.32 47.35
N LYS A 427 -9.97 -17.71 47.99
CA LYS A 427 -9.79 -19.09 48.50
C LYS A 427 -10.65 -19.37 49.73
N ASP A 428 -10.83 -18.36 50.57
CA ASP A 428 -11.70 -18.48 51.74
C ASP A 428 -13.17 -18.62 51.29
N GLU A 429 -13.58 -17.91 50.22
CA GLU A 429 -14.86 -18.11 49.52
C GLU A 429 -14.97 -19.50 48.84
N GLU A 430 -13.92 -19.96 48.13
CA GLU A 430 -13.86 -21.31 47.54
C GLU A 430 -14.04 -22.41 48.61
N ASN A 431 -13.41 -22.26 49.79
CA ASN A 431 -13.57 -23.18 50.91
C ASN A 431 -15.01 -23.19 51.45
N ILE A 432 -15.63 -22.00 51.60
CA ILE A 432 -17.03 -21.87 52.04
C ILE A 432 -18.00 -22.51 51.03
N GLU A 433 -17.75 -22.37 49.71
CA GLU A 433 -18.55 -23.05 48.68
C GLU A 433 -18.44 -24.58 48.81
N LEU A 434 -17.24 -25.12 49.05
CA LEU A 434 -17.03 -26.55 49.26
C LEU A 434 -17.76 -27.07 50.50
N GLU A 435 -17.71 -26.36 51.63
CA GLU A 435 -18.47 -26.70 52.85
C GLU A 435 -19.99 -26.68 52.62
N ILE A 436 -20.50 -25.67 51.92
CA ILE A 436 -21.93 -25.57 51.56
C ILE A 436 -22.34 -26.73 50.62
N MET A 437 -21.50 -27.08 49.66
CA MET A 437 -21.76 -28.19 48.73
C MET A 437 -21.74 -29.56 49.43
N GLU A 438 -20.84 -29.77 50.41
CA GLU A 438 -20.89 -30.96 51.25
C GLU A 438 -22.14 -30.99 52.14
N TYR A 439 -22.50 -29.87 52.78
CA TYR A 439 -23.75 -29.77 53.55
C TYR A 439 -24.99 -30.07 52.69
N LEU A 440 -25.07 -29.53 51.46
CA LEU A 440 -26.15 -29.79 50.52
C LEU A 440 -26.22 -31.26 50.11
N LYS A 441 -25.07 -31.90 49.84
CA LYS A 441 -24.97 -33.32 49.51
C LYS A 441 -25.42 -34.21 50.67
N ASN A 442 -24.98 -33.91 51.89
CA ASN A 442 -25.36 -34.65 53.10
C ASN A 442 -26.85 -34.48 53.44
N ARG A 443 -27.39 -33.26 53.27
CA ARG A 443 -28.83 -32.97 53.35
C ARG A 443 -29.64 -33.70 52.29
N GLY A 444 -29.15 -33.77 51.04
CA GLY A 444 -29.77 -34.53 49.95
C GLY A 444 -29.83 -36.03 50.24
N ASN A 445 -28.72 -36.61 50.71
CA ASN A 445 -28.66 -38.01 51.15
C ASN A 445 -29.69 -38.29 52.27
N ALA A 446 -29.81 -37.41 53.26
CA ALA A 446 -30.81 -37.53 54.32
C ALA A 446 -32.25 -37.50 53.77
N PHE A 447 -32.57 -36.60 52.84
CA PHE A 447 -33.89 -36.59 52.18
C PHE A 447 -34.20 -37.87 51.40
N ILE A 448 -33.21 -38.44 50.70
CA ILE A 448 -33.36 -39.73 50.01
C ILE A 448 -33.64 -40.85 51.01
N MET A 449 -32.92 -40.90 52.13
CA MET A 449 -33.14 -41.88 53.20
C MET A 449 -34.51 -41.73 53.87
N PHE A 450 -34.99 -40.50 54.11
CA PHE A 450 -36.35 -40.26 54.57
C PHE A 450 -37.40 -40.71 53.55
N ARG A 451 -37.20 -40.42 52.25
CA ARG A 451 -38.12 -40.86 51.19
C ARG A 451 -38.22 -42.37 51.12
N LEU A 452 -37.08 -43.07 51.17
CA LEU A 452 -36.99 -44.52 51.06
C LEU A 452 -37.57 -45.23 52.29
N SER A 453 -37.29 -44.72 53.50
CA SER A 453 -37.88 -45.26 54.74
C SER A 453 -39.40 -45.03 54.85
N LEU A 454 -39.91 -43.86 54.43
CA LEU A 454 -41.36 -43.62 54.38
C LEU A 454 -42.04 -44.51 53.34
N TRP A 455 -41.43 -44.75 52.18
CA TRP A 455 -41.92 -45.71 51.19
C TRP A 455 -41.95 -47.15 51.71
N ASN A 456 -40.91 -47.58 52.44
CA ASN A 456 -40.90 -48.88 53.12
C ASN A 456 -42.05 -49.00 54.15
N LEU A 457 -42.34 -47.93 54.90
CA LEU A 457 -43.48 -47.92 55.83
C LEU A 457 -44.84 -47.95 55.13
N ILE A 458 -45.01 -47.29 53.97
CA ILE A 458 -46.24 -47.42 53.16
C ILE A 458 -46.39 -48.83 52.59
N GLU A 459 -45.28 -49.45 52.18
CA GLU A 459 -45.23 -50.81 51.64
C GLU A 459 -45.62 -51.87 52.68
N ILE A 460 -45.10 -51.77 53.91
CA ILE A 460 -45.53 -52.59 55.05
C ILE A 460 -47.04 -52.42 55.32
N LEU A 461 -47.60 -51.24 55.01
CA LEU A 461 -49.03 -50.92 55.14
C LEU A 461 -49.83 -51.06 53.83
N ARG A 462 -49.30 -51.76 52.80
CA ARG A 462 -49.96 -51.96 51.48
C ARG A 462 -51.39 -52.49 51.56
N HIS A 463 -51.72 -53.25 52.60
CA HIS A 463 -53.04 -53.86 52.82
C HIS A 463 -54.00 -53.01 53.69
N VAL A 464 -53.53 -51.91 54.28
CA VAL A 464 -54.34 -51.03 55.15
C VAL A 464 -55.04 -49.94 54.33
N ASP A 465 -56.32 -49.71 54.62
CA ASP A 465 -57.18 -48.73 53.93
C ASP A 465 -57.33 -48.93 52.41
N ARG A 466 -57.22 -50.18 51.95
CA ARG A 466 -57.27 -50.51 50.52
C ARG A 466 -58.70 -50.72 50.03
N ASN A 467 -59.26 -49.74 49.34
CA ASN A 467 -60.45 -49.96 48.51
C ASN A 467 -60.17 -51.09 47.51
N PRO A 468 -61.04 -52.12 47.39
CA PRO A 468 -60.84 -53.22 46.45
C PRO A 468 -61.05 -52.72 45.01
N LYS A 469 -59.96 -52.26 44.38
CA LYS A 469 -59.91 -51.97 42.94
C LYS A 469 -60.10 -53.27 42.17
N LYS A 470 -61.37 -53.62 41.88
CA LYS A 470 -61.74 -54.69 40.96
C LYS A 470 -61.25 -54.31 39.56
N PHE A 471 -60.07 -54.78 39.18
CA PHE A 471 -59.63 -54.74 37.79
C PHE A 471 -60.55 -55.66 36.98
N GLN A 472 -61.48 -55.08 36.22
CA GLN A 472 -62.22 -55.84 35.22
C GLN A 472 -61.26 -56.18 34.08
N MET A 473 -60.63 -57.35 34.14
CA MET A 473 -59.81 -57.85 33.04
C MET A 473 -60.72 -58.17 31.84
N THR A 474 -60.65 -57.33 30.81
CA THR A 474 -61.32 -57.56 29.53
C THR A 474 -60.57 -58.64 28.75
N TYR A 475 -60.87 -59.91 29.07
CA TYR A 475 -60.33 -61.07 28.37
C TYR A 475 -60.54 -60.96 26.84
N PRO A 476 -59.47 -60.99 26.01
CA PRO A 476 -59.56 -60.73 24.57
C PRO A 476 -60.38 -61.76 23.76
N ASN A 477 -60.63 -62.94 24.32
CA ASN A 477 -61.32 -64.04 23.63
C ASN A 477 -62.30 -64.75 24.58
N SER A 478 -63.40 -65.27 24.04
CA SER A 478 -64.49 -65.89 24.80
C SER A 478 -64.05 -67.14 25.57
N TYR A 479 -63.16 -67.96 25.00
CA TYR A 479 -62.63 -69.18 25.63
C TYR A 479 -61.90 -68.90 26.96
N LEU A 480 -61.33 -67.70 27.14
CA LEU A 480 -60.66 -67.29 28.39
C LEU A 480 -61.64 -66.88 29.50
N LYS A 481 -62.96 -66.83 29.22
CA LYS A 481 -64.01 -66.56 30.24
C LYS A 481 -64.54 -67.84 30.90
N LEU A 482 -64.05 -69.02 30.52
CA LEU A 482 -64.42 -70.31 31.14
C LEU A 482 -64.12 -70.28 32.66
N PRO A 483 -64.98 -70.86 33.53
CA PRO A 483 -64.88 -70.68 34.99
C PRO A 483 -63.52 -71.02 35.59
N LEU A 484 -62.86 -72.06 35.09
CA LEU A 484 -61.56 -72.57 35.56
C LEU A 484 -60.34 -71.82 34.98
N LEU A 485 -60.56 -70.92 34.01
CA LEU A 485 -59.51 -70.14 33.31
C LEU A 485 -59.54 -68.64 33.65
N LYS A 486 -60.38 -68.23 34.60
CA LYS A 486 -60.45 -66.84 35.07
C LYS A 486 -59.29 -66.55 36.03
N PHE A 487 -58.24 -65.93 35.50
CA PHE A 487 -57.12 -65.42 36.29
C PHE A 487 -57.56 -64.45 37.40
N ASP A 488 -58.74 -63.82 37.28
CA ASP A 488 -59.42 -63.07 38.35
C ASP A 488 -59.37 -63.80 39.71
N MET A 489 -59.59 -65.12 39.71
CA MET A 489 -59.66 -65.96 40.92
C MET A 489 -58.31 -66.10 41.63
N LEU A 490 -57.19 -65.98 40.90
CA LEU A 490 -55.83 -66.08 41.44
C LEU A 490 -55.34 -64.77 42.10
N THR A 491 -56.12 -63.67 42.01
CA THR A 491 -55.69 -62.34 42.47
C THR A 491 -55.97 -62.03 43.95
N MET A 492 -56.50 -62.97 44.74
CA MET A 492 -57.01 -62.68 46.10
C MET A 492 -55.99 -62.07 47.07
N TYR A 493 -54.70 -62.34 46.93
CA TYR A 493 -53.65 -61.83 47.84
C TYR A 493 -52.51 -61.06 47.15
N ALA A 494 -52.32 -61.21 45.84
CA ALA A 494 -51.27 -60.54 45.09
C ALA A 494 -51.64 -59.07 44.78
N ALA A 495 -51.12 -58.15 45.59
CA ALA A 495 -51.30 -56.71 45.39
C ALA A 495 -50.13 -56.10 44.60
N PRO A 496 -50.33 -55.45 43.43
CA PRO A 496 -49.27 -54.70 42.76
C PRO A 496 -48.85 -53.46 43.58
N PRO A 497 -47.61 -52.97 43.42
CA PRO A 497 -47.13 -51.75 44.07
C PRO A 497 -47.97 -50.51 43.75
N GLU A 498 -48.02 -49.58 44.71
CA GLU A 498 -48.47 -48.20 44.45
C GLU A 498 -47.38 -47.47 43.62
N LEU A 499 -47.78 -46.52 42.77
CA LEU A 499 -46.82 -45.76 41.94
C LEU A 499 -45.95 -44.87 42.82
N TYR A 500 -44.67 -44.72 42.46
CA TYR A 500 -43.69 -44.01 43.26
C TYR A 500 -43.90 -42.48 43.21
N GLU A 501 -44.71 -41.96 44.14
CA GLU A 501 -44.83 -40.52 44.40
C GLU A 501 -43.56 -39.98 45.06
N GLU A 502 -43.04 -38.87 44.52
CA GLU A 502 -41.79 -38.26 45.00
C GLU A 502 -41.99 -37.25 46.15
N ASP A 503 -43.20 -36.72 46.30
CA ASP A 503 -43.56 -35.69 47.28
C ASP A 503 -43.65 -36.26 48.71
N LEU A 504 -42.60 -36.04 49.50
CA LEU A 504 -42.50 -36.45 50.91
C LEU A 504 -43.73 -36.11 51.76
N GLU A 505 -44.35 -34.94 51.54
CA GLU A 505 -45.55 -34.56 52.30
C GLU A 505 -46.78 -35.38 51.93
N LYS A 506 -46.97 -35.73 50.64
CA LYS A 506 -48.11 -36.56 50.19
C LYS A 506 -47.94 -37.99 50.71
N VAL A 507 -46.74 -38.55 50.55
CA VAL A 507 -46.30 -39.82 51.13
C VAL A 507 -46.58 -39.84 52.65
N MET A 508 -46.14 -38.81 53.39
CA MET A 508 -46.38 -38.68 54.83
C MET A 508 -47.88 -38.59 55.19
N HIS A 509 -48.71 -37.90 54.40
CA HIS A 509 -50.16 -37.84 54.62
C HIS A 509 -50.87 -39.17 54.35
N VAL A 510 -50.45 -39.92 53.31
CA VAL A 510 -50.93 -41.28 53.05
C VAL A 510 -50.53 -42.22 54.19
N LEU A 511 -49.28 -42.15 54.65
CA LEU A 511 -48.79 -42.95 55.77
C LEU A 511 -49.57 -42.65 57.06
N LYS A 512 -49.71 -41.38 57.44
CA LYS A 512 -50.53 -40.94 58.59
C LYS A 512 -51.96 -41.45 58.51
N ARG A 513 -52.58 -41.45 57.32
CA ARG A 513 -53.94 -41.97 57.10
C ARG A 513 -54.03 -43.48 57.29
N LYS A 514 -53.10 -44.25 56.69
CA LYS A 514 -53.02 -45.72 56.84
C LYS A 514 -52.78 -46.10 58.32
N VAL A 515 -51.81 -45.47 59.00
CA VAL A 515 -51.53 -45.69 60.43
C VAL A 515 -52.71 -45.32 61.32
N TYR A 516 -53.33 -44.15 61.14
CA TYR A 516 -54.49 -43.72 61.94
C TYR A 516 -55.67 -44.70 61.83
N LYS A 517 -55.92 -45.24 60.63
CA LYS A 517 -56.97 -46.25 60.44
C LYS A 517 -56.61 -47.61 61.05
N MET A 518 -55.35 -48.02 61.01
CA MET A 518 -54.91 -49.21 61.76
C MET A 518 -55.13 -49.02 63.27
N MET A 519 -54.66 -47.91 63.84
CA MET A 519 -54.79 -47.61 65.27
C MET A 519 -56.25 -47.47 65.72
N LYS A 520 -57.14 -46.93 64.87
CA LYS A 520 -58.58 -46.87 65.14
C LYS A 520 -59.29 -48.25 65.10
N LEU A 521 -58.71 -49.23 64.40
CA LEU A 521 -59.19 -50.62 64.38
C LEU A 521 -58.57 -51.47 65.50
N PHE A 522 -57.49 -51.01 66.12
CA PHE A 522 -56.81 -51.70 67.21
C PHE A 522 -57.56 -51.51 68.54
N LYS A 523 -58.24 -52.56 69.00
CA LYS A 523 -58.78 -52.68 70.37
C LYS A 523 -57.84 -53.51 71.22
N ALA A 524 -57.71 -53.20 72.52
CA ALA A 524 -56.82 -53.91 73.43
C ALA A 524 -57.10 -55.43 73.50
N ASP A 525 -58.37 -55.84 73.42
CA ASP A 525 -58.78 -57.25 73.46
C ASP A 525 -58.18 -58.10 72.31
N MET A 526 -57.69 -57.47 71.25
CA MET A 526 -57.16 -58.13 70.05
C MET A 526 -55.89 -58.96 70.30
N GLU A 527 -55.17 -58.76 71.41
CA GLU A 527 -53.98 -59.58 71.73
C GLU A 527 -54.35 -61.06 71.94
N SER A 528 -55.50 -61.33 72.58
CA SER A 528 -56.06 -62.69 72.70
C SER A 528 -56.38 -63.33 71.34
N SER A 529 -56.87 -62.52 70.40
CA SER A 529 -57.20 -62.96 69.04
C SER A 529 -55.99 -63.00 68.12
N ARG A 530 -54.85 -62.37 68.47
CA ARG A 530 -53.64 -62.31 67.62
C ARG A 530 -53.09 -63.69 67.33
N GLN A 531 -53.04 -64.57 68.33
CA GLN A 531 -52.59 -65.96 68.16
C GLN A 531 -53.54 -66.72 67.23
N ASN A 532 -54.84 -66.66 67.53
CA ASN A 532 -55.92 -67.31 66.78
C ASN A 532 -56.02 -66.82 65.32
N CYS A 533 -55.75 -65.53 65.07
CA CYS A 533 -55.67 -64.95 63.73
C CYS A 533 -54.37 -65.31 63.00
N LYS A 534 -53.23 -65.44 63.70
CA LYS A 534 -51.98 -65.95 63.13
C LYS A 534 -52.14 -67.41 62.72
N GLU A 535 -52.77 -68.24 63.56
CA GLU A 535 -53.10 -69.64 63.29
C GLU A 535 -54.09 -69.78 62.13
N LYS A 536 -55.15 -68.95 62.08
CA LYS A 536 -56.09 -68.92 60.94
C LYS A 536 -55.46 -68.43 59.64
N TYR A 537 -54.56 -67.45 59.69
CA TYR A 537 -53.80 -67.02 58.51
C TYR A 537 -52.82 -68.11 58.06
N HIS A 538 -52.13 -68.77 59.00
CA HIS A 538 -51.19 -69.85 58.72
C HIS A 538 -51.89 -71.09 58.16
N SER A 539 -53.05 -71.49 58.72
CA SER A 539 -53.82 -72.62 58.20
C SER A 539 -54.55 -72.29 56.89
N ALA A 540 -54.98 -71.05 56.65
CA ALA A 540 -55.47 -70.63 55.35
C ALA A 540 -54.35 -70.56 54.29
N TYR A 541 -53.15 -70.11 54.67
CA TYR A 541 -51.97 -70.10 53.80
C TYR A 541 -51.53 -71.53 53.45
N LEU A 542 -51.41 -72.41 54.45
CA LEU A 542 -51.16 -73.83 54.23
C LEU A 542 -52.25 -74.43 53.35
N ALA A 543 -53.54 -74.21 53.63
CA ALA A 543 -54.61 -74.69 52.75
C ALA A 543 -54.46 -74.23 51.28
N THR A 544 -53.93 -73.03 51.01
CA THR A 544 -53.61 -72.61 49.63
C THR A 544 -52.32 -73.21 49.04
N VAL A 545 -51.37 -73.64 49.87
CA VAL A 545 -50.17 -74.38 49.46
C VAL A 545 -50.53 -75.84 49.19
N ASN A 546 -51.19 -76.51 50.14
CA ASN A 546 -51.65 -77.90 50.04
C ASN A 546 -52.65 -78.14 48.88
N THR A 547 -53.35 -77.12 48.38
CA THR A 547 -54.14 -77.26 47.13
C THR A 547 -53.32 -77.32 45.84
N ASN A 548 -52.03 -76.94 45.88
CA ASN A 548 -51.10 -77.04 44.75
C ASN A 548 -50.16 -78.26 44.83
N GLU A 549 -50.04 -78.91 45.99
CA GLU A 549 -49.15 -80.06 46.22
C GLU A 549 -49.52 -81.31 45.42
N PHE A 550 -50.69 -81.36 44.77
CA PHE A 550 -51.12 -82.50 43.95
C PHE A 550 -50.48 -82.57 42.54
N MET A 551 -49.40 -81.80 42.28
CA MET A 551 -48.72 -81.73 40.98
C MET A 551 -47.18 -81.65 41.14
N GLY A 552 -46.58 -82.72 41.67
CA GLY A 552 -45.15 -83.01 41.54
C GLY A 552 -44.34 -82.88 42.82
N ASP A 553 -44.41 -83.93 43.66
CA ASP A 553 -43.24 -84.32 44.44
C ASP A 553 -42.14 -84.83 43.49
N ASP A 554 -40.93 -84.29 43.58
CA ASP A 554 -39.68 -85.03 43.32
C ASP A 554 -38.47 -84.24 43.86
N GLU A 555 -37.50 -84.98 44.41
CA GLU A 555 -36.16 -84.57 44.86
C GLU A 555 -36.03 -83.47 45.93
N ASP A 556 -36.13 -83.97 47.16
CA ASP A 556 -35.81 -83.34 48.45
C ASP A 556 -34.29 -83.05 48.64
N GLN A 557 -33.96 -82.11 49.53
CA GLN A 557 -32.68 -81.95 50.25
C GLN A 557 -31.30 -81.98 49.52
N THR A 558 -30.59 -80.85 49.55
CA THR A 558 -29.27 -80.76 50.24
C THR A 558 -28.89 -79.30 50.55
N ALA A 559 -27.78 -79.06 51.26
CA ALA A 559 -27.55 -77.80 51.97
C ALA A 559 -26.16 -77.15 51.74
N ILE A 560 -26.15 -75.81 51.82
CA ILE A 560 -25.01 -74.91 52.11
C ILE A 560 -24.00 -74.64 50.96
N ALA A 561 -23.43 -73.42 51.01
CA ALA A 561 -22.30 -72.84 50.28
C ALA A 561 -22.62 -72.11 48.94
N ASP A 562 -21.75 -71.13 48.66
CA ASP A 562 -21.88 -70.09 47.63
C ASP A 562 -21.20 -70.45 46.29
N ASP A 563 -21.31 -69.49 45.35
CA ASP A 563 -20.60 -69.31 44.08
C ASP A 563 -20.93 -70.21 42.86
N ASP A 564 -21.54 -69.54 41.87
CA ASP A 564 -21.21 -69.56 40.43
C ASP A 564 -20.54 -70.87 39.91
N ILE A 565 -21.25 -71.75 39.19
CA ILE A 565 -21.48 -71.53 37.75
C ILE A 565 -22.60 -72.43 37.18
N ILE A 566 -23.53 -71.75 36.51
CA ILE A 566 -24.34 -72.15 35.35
C ILE A 566 -23.92 -73.48 34.66
N HIS A 567 -24.87 -74.41 34.47
CA HIS A 567 -25.35 -74.78 33.12
C HIS A 567 -26.75 -75.41 33.14
N ASP A 568 -27.47 -75.10 32.07
CA ASP A 568 -28.88 -75.39 31.82
C ASP A 568 -29.28 -76.88 31.94
N GLN A 569 -30.56 -77.12 32.20
CA GLN A 569 -31.37 -77.77 31.15
C GLN A 569 -32.89 -77.56 31.22
N LYS A 570 -33.45 -77.27 30.04
CA LYS A 570 -34.79 -77.67 29.56
C LYS A 570 -36.00 -77.32 30.44
N ILE A 571 -36.49 -76.09 30.31
CA ILE A 571 -37.86 -75.74 29.87
C ILE A 571 -37.85 -74.22 29.49
N MET A 572 -38.75 -73.76 28.61
CA MET A 572 -38.84 -72.37 28.08
C MET A 572 -37.69 -71.87 27.18
N ALA A 573 -37.33 -72.61 26.12
CA ALA A 573 -36.30 -72.24 25.12
C ALA A 573 -36.62 -71.02 24.21
N ASN A 574 -37.52 -70.11 24.61
CA ASN A 574 -38.00 -68.97 23.79
C ASN A 574 -37.93 -67.60 24.51
N ILE A 575 -37.41 -67.51 25.73
CA ILE A 575 -37.29 -66.23 26.47
C ILE A 575 -35.80 -65.94 26.74
N PRO A 576 -35.20 -64.91 26.10
CA PRO A 576 -33.79 -64.58 26.34
C PRO A 576 -33.52 -64.13 27.78
N ASN A 577 -32.50 -64.71 28.42
CA ASN A 577 -32.08 -64.34 29.77
C ASN A 577 -31.47 -62.92 29.79
N ARG A 578 -31.55 -62.20 30.91
CA ARG A 578 -31.03 -60.83 31.10
C ARG A 578 -29.55 -60.67 30.67
N LYS A 579 -28.68 -61.68 30.86
CA LYS A 579 -27.30 -61.68 30.34
C LYS A 579 -27.27 -61.68 28.80
N GLN A 580 -28.12 -62.48 28.15
CA GLN A 580 -28.26 -62.54 26.68
C GLN A 580 -28.89 -61.26 26.12
N ILE A 581 -29.93 -60.69 26.77
CA ILE A 581 -30.52 -59.40 26.39
C ILE A 581 -29.46 -58.30 26.40
N LYS A 582 -28.66 -58.19 27.48
CA LYS A 582 -27.55 -57.21 27.54
C LYS A 582 -26.53 -57.41 26.42
N MET A 583 -26.15 -58.66 26.11
CA MET A 583 -25.20 -58.96 25.03
C MET A 583 -25.76 -58.56 23.65
N LEU A 584 -27.05 -58.82 23.40
CA LEU A 584 -27.73 -58.41 22.17
C LEU A 584 -27.84 -56.88 22.07
N SER A 585 -28.19 -56.20 23.16
CA SER A 585 -28.19 -54.73 23.21
C SER A 585 -26.81 -54.12 22.94
N SER A 586 -25.74 -54.68 23.53
CA SER A 586 -24.35 -54.26 23.25
C SER A 586 -24.03 -54.37 21.76
N ARG A 587 -24.31 -55.54 21.17
CA ARG A 587 -24.11 -55.79 19.73
C ARG A 587 -24.97 -54.90 18.81
N VAL A 588 -26.09 -54.37 19.28
CA VAL A 588 -26.89 -53.39 18.53
C VAL A 588 -26.24 -52.00 18.60
N VAL A 589 -25.79 -51.57 19.77
CA VAL A 589 -25.08 -50.29 19.95
C VAL A 589 -23.75 -50.28 19.19
N GLU A 590 -22.94 -51.34 19.30
CA GLU A 590 -21.68 -51.50 18.53
C GLU A 590 -21.91 -51.46 17.01
N LYS A 591 -23.05 -51.97 16.53
CA LYS A 591 -23.45 -51.91 15.11
C LYS A 591 -24.04 -50.56 14.69
N ALA A 592 -24.49 -49.73 15.62
CA ALA A 592 -24.91 -48.36 15.36
C ALA A 592 -23.67 -47.46 15.24
N VAL A 593 -22.75 -47.51 16.22
CA VAL A 593 -21.50 -46.74 16.21
C VAL A 593 -20.67 -47.03 14.95
N ARG A 594 -20.51 -48.30 14.57
CA ARG A 594 -19.81 -48.70 13.32
C ARG A 594 -20.52 -48.31 12.01
N ARG A 595 -21.70 -47.67 12.08
CA ARG A 595 -22.39 -47.04 10.93
C ARG A 595 -22.32 -45.51 10.96
N GLU A 596 -21.86 -44.92 12.05
CA GLU A 596 -21.58 -43.49 12.18
C GLU A 596 -20.08 -43.20 11.93
N GLU A 597 -19.24 -44.25 11.97
CA GLU A 597 -17.81 -44.24 11.60
C GLU A 597 -17.54 -44.68 10.14
N GLN A 598 -18.56 -44.72 9.27
CA GLN A 598 -18.48 -45.05 7.83
C GLN A 598 -19.15 -43.98 6.96
#